data_AF-A0A842W3H7-F1
#
_entry.id   AF-A0A842W3H7-F1
#
_cell.length_a   1.000
_cell.length_b   1.000
_cell.length_c   1.000
_cell.angle_alpha   90.00
_cell.angle_beta   90.00
_cell.angle_gamma   90.00
#
_symmetry.space_group_name_H-M   'P 1'
#
loop_
_entity.id
_entity.type
_entity.pdbx_description
1 polymer ?
#
loop_
_entity_poly.entity_id
_entity_poly.type
_entity_poly.pdbx_seq_one_letter_code
_entity_poly.pdbx_strand_id
1 'polypeptide(L)'
;MSYIPKYILKRMLPKDGIVRVPDGIELNLINVLSPLSIDEIPEDYLEYLDYLKVLIDGEPISNDVKVGIEIKFEGEIYGKDNLKDAIGKTIPVGGKLTIFVPITTVNSGENHDIEININLDSPISIKVNRTIQ
;
A
#
# COMPACT_ATOMS: atom_id res chain seq x y z
N MET A 1 -5.38 13.58 -11.75
CA MET A 1 -5.39 13.05 -10.38
C MET A 1 -6.82 12.82 -9.94
N SER A 2 -7.23 11.57 -9.73
CA SER A 2 -8.55 11.27 -9.16
C SER A 2 -8.49 11.53 -7.66
N TYR A 3 -9.26 12.50 -7.18
CA TYR A 3 -9.31 12.84 -5.75
C TYR A 3 -10.31 11.93 -5.07
N ILE A 4 -9.83 10.90 -4.36
CA ILE A 4 -10.69 10.00 -3.60
C ILE A 4 -11.38 10.81 -2.48
N PRO A 5 -12.72 10.87 -2.43
CA PRO A 5 -13.42 11.64 -1.40
C PRO A 5 -13.06 11.17 0.02
N LYS A 6 -12.96 12.10 0.98
CA LYS A 6 -12.57 11.80 2.37
C LYS A 6 -13.39 10.68 3.04
N TYR A 7 -14.67 10.55 2.71
CA TYR A 7 -15.53 9.49 3.26
C TYR A 7 -15.21 8.11 2.67
N ILE A 8 -14.75 8.05 1.41
CA ILE A 8 -14.23 6.82 0.79
C ILE A 8 -12.89 6.46 1.41
N LEU A 9 -11.98 7.43 1.60
CA LEU A 9 -10.69 7.22 2.28
C LEU A 9 -10.86 6.61 3.67
N LYS A 10 -11.85 7.05 4.46
CA LYS A 10 -12.14 6.49 5.79
C LYS A 10 -12.63 5.04 5.76
N ARG A 11 -13.28 4.62 4.67
CA ARG A 11 -13.73 3.23 4.48
C ARG A 11 -12.62 2.35 3.91
N MET A 12 -11.78 2.94 3.06
CA MET A 12 -10.62 2.27 2.45
C MET A 12 -9.52 2.02 3.47
N LEU A 13 -9.22 3.00 4.31
CA LEU A 13 -8.26 2.88 5.38
C LEU A 13 -8.95 3.20 6.73
N PRO A 14 -9.45 2.17 7.44
CA PRO A 14 -10.10 2.36 8.72
C PRO A 14 -9.13 2.96 9.75
N LYS A 15 -9.65 3.38 10.92
CA LYS A 15 -8.85 4.11 11.91
C LYS A 15 -7.66 3.30 12.44
N ASP A 16 -7.87 2.00 12.59
CA ASP A 16 -6.92 0.95 12.97
C ASP A 16 -6.24 0.30 11.75
N GLY A 17 -6.39 0.90 10.57
CA GLY A 17 -5.84 0.38 9.33
C GLY A 17 -4.32 0.48 9.23
N ILE A 18 -3.62 1.09 10.18
CA ILE A 18 -2.15 1.18 10.20
C ILE A 18 -1.66 0.67 11.55
N VAL A 19 -0.97 -0.46 11.53
CA VAL A 19 -0.55 -1.19 12.72
C VAL A 19 0.96 -1.35 12.72
N ARG A 20 1.62 -1.09 13.85
CA ARG A 20 3.04 -1.44 14.03
C ARG A 20 3.16 -2.94 14.28
N VAL A 21 4.00 -3.60 13.49
CA VAL A 21 4.42 -5.00 13.68
C VAL A 21 5.92 -5.01 13.93
N PRO A 22 6.56 -6.01 14.55
CA PRO A 22 7.97 -5.94 14.96
C PRO A 22 8.95 -5.36 13.91
N ASP A 23 8.80 -5.80 12.66
CA ASP A 23 9.72 -5.46 11.57
C ASP A 23 9.25 -4.31 10.67
N GLY A 24 8.11 -3.68 10.96
CA GLY A 24 7.59 -2.61 10.11
C GLY A 24 6.21 -2.09 10.51
N ILE A 25 5.49 -1.58 9.52
CA ILE A 25 4.07 -1.23 9.65
C ILE A 25 3.24 -2.05 8.64
N GLU A 26 2.04 -2.42 9.02
CA GLU A 26 1.04 -3.02 8.12
C GLU A 26 -0.08 -2.01 7.85
N LEU A 27 -0.32 -1.75 6.57
CA LEU A 27 -1.41 -0.92 6.07
C LEU A 27 -2.53 -1.82 5.55
N ASN A 28 -3.58 -1.94 6.35
CA ASN A 28 -4.78 -2.73 6.08
C ASN A 28 -5.81 -1.89 5.33
N LEU A 29 -5.84 -2.06 4.02
CA LEU A 29 -6.72 -1.38 3.08
C LEU A 29 -7.92 -2.26 2.72
N ILE A 30 -9.06 -1.63 2.47
CA ILE A 30 -10.28 -2.26 1.96
C ILE A 30 -10.60 -1.62 0.62
N ASN A 31 -10.67 -2.40 -0.45
CA ASN A 31 -11.12 -1.86 -1.72
C ASN A 31 -12.58 -1.40 -1.60
N VAL A 32 -12.84 -0.12 -1.83
CA VAL A 32 -14.17 0.49 -1.76
C VAL A 32 -14.53 1.24 -3.05
N LEU A 33 -13.68 1.09 -4.07
CA LEU A 33 -13.84 1.70 -5.38
C LEU A 33 -14.51 0.68 -6.32
N SER A 34 -13.98 0.52 -7.52
CA SER A 34 -14.26 -0.57 -8.44
C SER A 34 -13.31 -1.75 -8.19
N PRO A 35 -13.60 -2.93 -8.76
CA PRO A 35 -12.60 -4.00 -8.83
C PRO A 35 -11.28 -3.47 -9.40
N LEU A 36 -10.17 -3.85 -8.78
CA LEU A 36 -8.83 -3.44 -9.21
C LEU A 36 -8.15 -4.66 -9.81
N SER A 37 -7.99 -4.67 -11.13
CA SER A 37 -7.20 -5.68 -11.82
C SER A 37 -5.71 -5.33 -11.75
N ILE A 38 -4.89 -6.37 -11.66
CA ILE A 38 -3.44 -6.27 -11.86
C ILE A 38 -3.19 -6.85 -13.25
N ASP A 39 -3.25 -6.00 -14.28
CA ASP A 39 -3.12 -6.46 -15.67
C ASP A 39 -1.66 -6.55 -16.10
N GLU A 40 -0.84 -5.59 -15.65
CA GLU A 40 0.59 -5.55 -15.92
C GLU A 40 1.39 -5.15 -14.66
N ILE A 41 2.58 -5.75 -14.53
CA ILE A 41 3.57 -5.39 -13.52
C ILE A 41 4.88 -5.14 -14.27
N PRO A 42 5.59 -4.03 -14.01
CA PRO A 42 6.83 -3.71 -14.71
C PRO A 42 7.86 -4.84 -14.61
N GLU A 43 8.55 -5.12 -15.72
CA GLU A 43 9.62 -6.12 -15.75
C GLU A 43 10.94 -5.60 -15.17
N ASP A 44 11.17 -4.29 -15.28
CA ASP A 44 12.40 -3.65 -14.79
C ASP A 44 12.29 -3.33 -13.30
N TYR A 45 13.36 -3.63 -12.57
CA TYR A 45 13.46 -3.39 -11.13
C TYR A 45 13.36 -1.90 -10.76
N LEU A 46 13.88 -0.99 -11.59
CA LEU A 46 13.77 0.45 -11.36
C LEU A 46 12.32 0.91 -11.54
N GLU A 47 11.62 0.36 -12.54
CA GLU A 47 10.20 0.64 -12.77
C GLU A 47 9.31 0.05 -11.67
N TYR A 48 9.69 -1.10 -11.09
CA TYR A 48 9.05 -1.65 -9.89
C TYR A 48 9.13 -0.69 -8.68
N LEU A 49 10.27 -0.02 -8.48
CA LEU A 49 10.44 0.95 -7.38
C LEU A 49 9.61 2.23 -7.59
N ASP A 50 9.22 2.51 -8.83
CA ASP A 50 8.32 3.60 -9.20
C ASP A 50 6.85 3.17 -9.25
N TYR A 51 6.58 1.86 -9.34
CA TYR A 51 5.24 1.28 -9.30
C TYR A 51 4.54 1.53 -7.97
N LEU A 52 5.29 1.46 -6.86
CA LEU A 52 4.79 1.70 -5.52
C LEU A 52 5.62 2.79 -4.82
N LYS A 53 4.99 3.95 -4.62
CA LYS A 53 5.60 5.10 -3.95
C LYS A 53 4.94 5.32 -2.60
N VAL A 54 5.71 5.11 -1.53
CA VAL A 54 5.31 5.41 -0.15
C VAL A 54 6.07 6.65 0.33
N LEU A 55 5.34 7.59 0.92
CA LEU A 55 5.91 8.73 1.65
C LEU A 55 5.37 8.71 3.07
N ILE A 56 6.22 9.01 4.04
CA ILE A 56 5.89 9.16 5.45
C ILE A 56 6.35 10.54 5.87
N ASP A 57 5.44 11.35 6.40
CA ASP A 57 5.65 12.76 6.75
C ASP A 57 6.20 13.61 5.61
N GLY A 58 5.85 13.24 4.38
CA GLY A 58 6.30 13.91 3.15
C GLY A 58 7.67 13.45 2.65
N GLU A 59 8.38 12.58 3.38
CA GLU A 59 9.65 12.01 2.96
C GLU A 59 9.43 10.65 2.27
N PRO A 60 10.03 10.41 1.08
CA PRO A 60 9.99 9.11 0.46
C PRO A 60 10.82 8.11 1.26
N ILE A 61 10.31 6.89 1.40
CA ILE A 61 11.09 5.79 1.99
C ILE A 61 12.32 5.46 1.13
N SER A 62 13.38 4.95 1.75
CA SER A 62 14.61 4.56 1.05
C SER A 62 14.36 3.38 0.11
N ASN A 63 15.19 3.26 -0.93
CA ASN A 63 15.10 2.15 -1.88
C ASN A 63 15.28 0.78 -1.20
N ASP A 64 16.11 0.70 -0.15
CA ASP A 64 16.31 -0.54 0.61
C ASP A 64 15.01 -0.98 1.32
N VAL A 65 14.24 -0.02 1.87
CA VAL A 65 12.93 -0.29 2.48
C VAL A 65 11.91 -0.70 1.42
N LYS A 66 11.92 -0.05 0.24
CA LYS A 66 11.01 -0.40 -0.87
C LYS A 66 11.14 -1.84 -1.33
N VAL A 67 12.35 -2.41 -1.31
CA VAL A 67 12.60 -3.80 -1.73
C VAL A 67 11.89 -4.81 -0.84
N GLY A 68 11.81 -4.52 0.46
CA GLY A 68 11.16 -5.40 1.42
C GLY A 68 9.66 -5.14 1.59
N ILE A 69 9.04 -4.33 0.73
CA ILE A 69 7.59 -4.15 0.75
C ILE A 69 6.92 -5.43 0.28
N GLU A 70 5.94 -5.88 1.06
CA GLU A 70 5.11 -7.03 0.72
C GLU A 70 3.66 -6.60 0.63
N ILE A 71 2.95 -7.14 -0.36
CA ILE A 71 1.53 -6.94 -0.57
C ILE A 71 0.86 -8.27 -0.26
N LYS A 72 -0.09 -8.29 0.67
CA LYS A 72 -0.88 -9.47 1.02
C LYS A 72 -2.30 -9.30 0.52
N PHE A 73 -2.75 -10.26 -0.29
CA PHE A 73 -4.10 -10.29 -0.85
C PHE A 73 -4.56 -11.74 -0.99
N GLU A 74 -5.81 -12.03 -0.58
CA GLU A 74 -6.41 -13.37 -0.60
C GLU A 74 -5.62 -14.46 0.15
N GLY A 75 -4.84 -14.07 1.16
CA GLY A 75 -4.01 -14.98 1.94
C GLY A 75 -2.67 -15.32 1.29
N GLU A 76 -2.41 -14.78 0.10
CA GLU A 76 -1.11 -14.85 -0.56
C GLU A 76 -0.29 -13.59 -0.27
N ILE A 77 1.03 -13.74 -0.27
CA ILE A 77 2.01 -12.67 -0.02
C ILE A 77 2.81 -12.48 -1.30
N TYR A 78 2.84 -11.26 -1.82
CA TYR A 78 3.56 -10.85 -3.01
C TYR A 78 4.61 -9.82 -2.62
N GLY A 79 5.88 -10.19 -2.75
CA GLY A 79 7.01 -9.27 -2.67
C GLY A 79 7.69 -9.14 -4.02
N LYS A 80 8.90 -8.57 -4.03
CA LYS A 80 9.71 -8.39 -5.23
C LYS A 80 9.84 -9.64 -6.10
N ASP A 81 10.03 -10.80 -5.48
CA ASP A 81 10.40 -12.03 -6.20
C ASP A 81 9.21 -12.75 -6.83
N ASN A 82 7.99 -12.49 -6.37
CA ASN A 82 6.77 -13.17 -6.80
C ASN A 82 5.60 -12.23 -7.12
N LEU A 83 5.84 -10.92 -7.24
CA LEU A 83 4.77 -9.97 -7.59
C LEU A 83 4.11 -10.32 -8.92
N LYS A 84 4.87 -10.88 -9.88
CA LYS A 84 4.33 -11.33 -11.18
C LYS A 84 3.24 -12.39 -11.05
N ASP A 85 3.21 -13.16 -9.96
CA ASP A 85 2.16 -14.14 -9.71
C ASP A 85 0.81 -13.48 -9.36
N ALA A 86 0.82 -12.17 -9.08
CA ALA A 86 -0.38 -11.37 -8.91
C ALA A 86 -1.01 -10.92 -10.24
N ILE A 87 -0.32 -11.07 -11.39
CA ILE A 87 -0.87 -10.71 -12.70
C ILE A 87 -2.13 -11.53 -12.99
N GLY A 88 -3.19 -10.86 -13.43
CA GLY A 88 -4.50 -11.45 -13.68
C GLY A 88 -5.37 -11.59 -12.43
N LYS A 89 -4.85 -11.26 -11.24
CA LYS A 89 -5.68 -11.19 -10.03
C LYS A 89 -6.46 -9.90 -9.99
N THR A 90 -7.65 -9.98 -9.42
CA THR A 90 -8.57 -8.84 -9.28
C THR A 90 -8.94 -8.69 -7.82
N ILE A 91 -8.70 -7.52 -7.25
CA ILE A 91 -9.14 -7.16 -5.90
C ILE A 91 -10.61 -6.73 -5.98
N PRO A 92 -11.58 -7.54 -5.53
CA PRO A 92 -12.99 -7.18 -5.61
C PRO A 92 -13.31 -6.02 -4.67
N VAL A 93 -14.45 -5.37 -4.89
CA VAL A 93 -14.98 -4.38 -3.94
C VAL A 93 -15.29 -5.09 -2.62
N GLY A 94 -14.80 -4.54 -1.52
CA GLY A 94 -14.81 -5.14 -0.19
C GLY A 94 -13.60 -6.04 0.11
N GLY A 95 -12.77 -6.34 -0.90
CA GLY A 95 -11.53 -7.10 -0.74
C GLY A 95 -10.53 -6.39 0.17
N LYS A 96 -9.80 -7.17 0.97
CA LYS A 96 -8.76 -6.63 1.87
C LYS A 96 -7.40 -6.75 1.21
N LEU A 97 -6.66 -5.66 1.22
CA LEU A 97 -5.28 -5.55 0.76
C LEU A 97 -4.43 -5.13 1.96
N THR A 98 -3.40 -5.90 2.29
CA THR A 98 -2.46 -5.50 3.34
C THR A 98 -1.14 -5.14 2.70
N ILE A 99 -0.59 -3.97 2.99
CA ILE A 99 0.75 -3.59 2.53
C ILE A 99 1.65 -3.57 3.76
N PHE A 100 2.65 -4.43 3.79
CA PHE A 100 3.70 -4.41 4.79
C PHE A 100 4.84 -3.51 4.31
N VAL A 101 5.26 -2.56 5.15
CA VAL A 101 6.38 -1.67 4.88
C VAL A 101 7.42 -1.87 5.99
N PRO A 102 8.64 -2.36 5.68
CA PRO A 102 9.64 -2.72 6.67
C PRO A 102 10.39 -1.48 7.19
N ILE A 103 9.68 -0.65 7.97
CA ILE A 103 10.21 0.60 8.52
C ILE A 103 10.17 0.60 10.05
N THR A 104 11.31 0.93 10.67
CA THR A 104 11.44 0.94 12.13
C THR A 104 11.42 2.34 12.73
N THR A 105 11.46 3.39 11.92
CA THR A 105 11.51 4.80 12.36
C THR A 105 10.18 5.33 12.87
N VAL A 106 9.19 4.46 13.00
CA VAL A 106 7.79 4.79 13.20
C VAL A 106 7.29 4.05 14.44
N ASN A 107 6.69 4.75 15.41
CA ASN A 107 6.26 4.15 16.66
C ASN A 107 4.73 4.14 16.81
N SER A 108 4.21 3.15 17.52
CA SER A 108 2.79 3.12 17.93
C SER A 108 2.45 4.34 18.79
N GLY A 109 1.26 4.90 18.57
CA GLY A 109 0.76 6.11 19.24
C GLY A 109 1.16 7.42 18.56
N GLU A 110 2.08 7.40 17.59
CA GLU A 110 2.47 8.57 16.81
C GLU A 110 1.53 8.79 15.63
N ASN A 111 1.31 10.05 15.26
CA ASN A 111 0.46 10.44 14.15
C ASN A 111 1.32 10.85 12.97
N HIS A 112 1.16 10.16 11.84
CA HIS A 112 1.98 10.37 10.64
C HIS A 112 1.11 10.67 9.42
N ASP A 113 1.68 11.47 8.52
CA ASP A 113 1.13 11.69 7.18
C ASP A 113 1.67 10.62 6.23
N ILE A 114 0.84 9.64 5.90
CA ILE A 114 1.22 8.53 5.02
C ILE A 114 0.58 8.75 3.66
N GLU A 115 1.40 8.69 2.62
CA GLU A 115 0.98 8.78 1.23
C GLU A 115 1.44 7.53 0.47
N ILE A 116 0.49 6.75 -0.04
CA ILE A 116 0.75 5.58 -0.88
C ILE A 116 0.23 5.87 -2.28
N ASN A 117 1.10 5.73 -3.27
CA ASN A 117 0.72 5.75 -4.68
C ASN A 117 1.03 4.39 -5.29
N ILE A 118 0.01 3.76 -5.86
CA ILE A 118 0.11 2.49 -6.57
C ILE A 118 -0.20 2.78 -8.04
N ASN A 119 0.80 2.66 -8.90
CA ASN A 119 0.71 2.96 -10.33
C ASN A 119 0.26 1.72 -11.12
N LEU A 120 -0.95 1.26 -10.82
CA LEU A 120 -1.70 0.29 -11.64
C LEU A 120 -2.25 0.99 -12.92
N ASP A 121 -2.85 0.21 -13.82
CA ASP A 121 -3.60 0.73 -14.99
C ASP A 121 -4.62 1.82 -14.61
N SER A 122 -5.20 1.67 -13.41
CA SER A 122 -5.91 2.74 -12.71
C SER A 122 -5.10 3.18 -11.49
N PRO A 123 -4.31 4.27 -11.58
CA PRO A 123 -3.45 4.69 -10.49
C PRO A 123 -4.26 5.08 -9.27
N ILE A 124 -3.85 4.58 -8.11
CA ILE A 124 -4.48 4.88 -6.82
C ILE A 124 -3.50 5.69 -5.99
N SER A 125 -3.93 6.88 -5.58
CA SER A 125 -3.20 7.73 -4.65
C SER A 125 -4.00 7.90 -3.37
N ILE A 126 -3.41 7.51 -2.25
CA ILE A 126 -4.01 7.51 -0.93
C ILE A 126 -3.14 8.38 -0.05
N LYS A 127 -3.69 9.50 0.44
CA LYS A 127 -3.03 10.35 1.42
C LYS A 127 -3.87 10.43 2.68
N VAL A 128 -3.28 10.07 3.82
CA VAL A 128 -3.97 9.95 5.10
C VAL A 128 -3.09 10.41 6.26
N ASN A 129 -3.71 11.10 7.21
CA ASN A 129 -3.13 11.38 8.52
C ASN A 129 -3.75 10.41 9.53
N ARG A 130 -2.93 9.55 10.15
CA ARG A 130 -3.38 8.48 11.04
C ARG A 130 -2.40 8.21 12.18
N THR A 131 -2.97 7.94 13.34
CA THR A 131 -2.26 7.40 14.49
C THR A 131 -1.98 5.92 14.27
N ILE A 132 -0.73 5.55 14.40
CA ILE A 132 -0.28 4.17 14.23
C ILE A 132 -0.67 3.39 15.49
N GLN A 133 -1.36 2.28 15.27
CA GLN A 133 -1.79 1.39 16.36
C GLN A 133 -0.62 0.52 16.82
#